data_AF-A0A5N8YW43-F1
#
_entry.id   AF-A0A5N8YW43-F1
#
_cell.length_a   1.000
_cell.length_b   1.000
_cell.length_c   1.000
_cell.angle_alpha   90.00
_cell.angle_beta   90.00
_cell.angle_gamma   90.00
#
_symmetry.space_group_name_H-M   'P 1'
#
loop_
_entity.id
_entity.type
_entity.pdbx_description
1 polymer ?
#
loop_
_entity_poly.entity_id
_entity_poly.type
_entity_poly.pdbx_seq_one_letter_code
_entity_poly.pdbx_strand_id
1 'polypeptide(L)' 'MEYGAHLPIIALDNRSGDELVNQLLLASPEACAEKLSKLQSAGVQRVFLSPLTDEIFQLEMFQKRVAPLVL' A
#
# COMPACT_ATOMS: atom_id res chain seq x y z
N MET A 1 16.75 2.85 25.86
CA MET A 1 15.77 3.38 24.90
C MET A 1 15.07 2.17 24.32
N GLU A 2 14.01 1.76 24.99
CA GLU A 2 13.22 0.59 24.61
C GLU A 2 12.39 0.99 23.39
N TYR A 3 12.61 0.33 22.26
CA TYR A 3 11.72 0.44 21.11
C TYR A 3 10.40 -0.24 21.50
N GLY A 4 9.54 0.53 22.18
CA GLY A 4 8.21 0.12 22.56
C GLY A 4 7.41 -0.22 21.31
N ALA A 5 7.10 -1.51 21.15
CA ALA A 5 5.95 -2.05 20.43
C ALA A 5 5.41 -1.20 19.28
N HIS A 6 6.20 -0.95 18.24
CA HIS A 6 5.63 -0.63 16.92
C HIS A 6 5.18 -1.95 16.29
N LEU A 7 4.04 -2.46 16.76
CA LEU A 7 3.21 -3.34 15.96
C LEU A 7 3.00 -2.62 14.62
N PRO A 8 3.40 -3.19 13.46
CA PRO A 8 2.95 -2.62 12.20
C PRO A 8 1.42 -2.62 12.27
N ILE A 9 0.83 -1.45 12.04
CA ILE A 9 -0.62 -1.26 11.94
C ILE A 9 -1.07 -1.94 10.64
N ILE A 10 -1.03 -3.26 10.67
CA ILE A 10 -2.01 -4.11 10.02
C ILE A 10 -2.51 -4.91 11.21
N ALA A 11 -3.63 -4.48 11.79
CA ALA A 11 -4.43 -5.45 12.50
C ALA A 11 -4.75 -6.54 11.47
N LEU A 12 -3.96 -7.62 11.49
CA LEU A 12 -4.34 -8.92 10.96
C LEU A 12 -5.34 -9.49 11.97
N ASP A 13 -6.38 -8.73 12.28
CA ASP A 13 -7.47 -9.08 13.16
C ASP A 13 -8.37 -10.08 12.42
N ASN A 14 -7.84 -11.29 12.23
CA ASN A 14 -8.62 -12.42 11.73
C ASN A 14 -9.23 -12.19 10.33
N ARG A 15 -8.56 -11.40 9.47
CA ARG A 15 -9.01 -11.17 8.09
C ARG A 15 -8.59 -12.30 7.17
N SER A 16 -9.50 -12.68 6.27
CA SER A 16 -9.26 -13.76 5.31
C SER A 16 -8.16 -13.35 4.32
N GLY A 17 -7.41 -14.32 3.78
CA GLY A 17 -6.36 -14.04 2.79
C GLY A 17 -6.85 -13.17 1.61
N ASP A 18 -8.08 -13.39 1.15
CA ASP A 18 -8.75 -12.59 0.12
C ASP A 18 -8.93 -11.10 0.50
N GLU A 19 -9.24 -10.81 1.76
CA GLU A 19 -9.42 -9.43 2.23
C GLU A 19 -8.10 -8.67 2.29
N LEU A 20 -7.00 -9.39 2.56
CA LEU A 20 -5.65 -8.82 2.54
C LEU A 20 -5.21 -8.55 1.10
N VAL A 21 -5.41 -9.48 0.17
CA VAL A 21 -5.10 -9.28 -1.25
C VAL A 21 -5.80 -8.05 -1.80
N ASN A 22 -7.07 -7.82 -1.42
CA ASN A 22 -7.83 -6.64 -1.82
C ASN A 22 -7.33 -5.32 -1.22
N GLN A 23 -6.50 -5.33 -0.18
CA GLN A 23 -5.90 -4.11 0.39
C GLN A 23 -4.48 -3.85 -0.09
N LEU A 24 -3.78 -4.89 -0.56
CA LEU A 24 -2.40 -4.77 -1.00
C LEU A 24 -2.27 -4.21 -2.43
N LEU A 25 -1.13 -3.58 -2.72
CA LEU A 25 -0.72 -3.17 -4.06
C LEU A 25 0.21 -4.24 -4.67
N LEU A 26 -0.32 -5.46 -4.82
CA LEU A 26 0.41 -6.62 -5.36
C LEU A 26 0.03 -6.89 -6.82
N ALA A 27 0.23 -5.92 -7.70
CA ALA A 27 -0.09 -6.03 -9.11
C ALA A 27 0.92 -5.25 -9.98
N SER A 28 0.68 -5.22 -11.29
CA SER A 28 1.46 -4.36 -12.19
C SER A 28 1.33 -2.88 -11.78
N PRO A 29 2.26 -2.01 -12.19
CA PRO A 29 2.18 -0.59 -11.85
C PRO A 29 0.85 0.07 -12.28
N GLU A 30 0.32 -0.32 -13.43
CA GLU A 30 -0.94 0.19 -13.99
C GLU A 30 -2.15 -0.26 -13.16
N ALA A 31 -2.18 -1.54 -12.75
CA ALA A 31 -3.25 -2.06 -11.90
C ALA A 31 -3.23 -1.42 -10.50
N CYS A 32 -2.03 -1.17 -9.95
CA CYS A 32 -1.87 -0.41 -8.72
C CYS A 32 -2.36 1.03 -8.88
N ALA A 33 -2.04 1.67 -10.01
CA ALA A 33 -2.48 3.02 -10.32
C ALA A 33 -4.01 3.11 -10.43
N GLU A 34 -4.64 2.20 -11.18
CA GLU A 34 -6.10 2.14 -11.32
C GLU A 34 -6.79 2.03 -9.95
N LYS A 35 -6.26 1.18 -9.07
CA LYS A 35 -6.81 1.00 -7.72
C LYS A 35 -6.70 2.28 -6.89
N LEU A 36 -5.58 3.00 -6.96
CA LEU A 36 -5.41 4.28 -6.28
C LEU A 36 -6.34 5.36 -6.87
N SER A 37 -6.51 5.40 -8.18
CA SER A 37 -7.46 6.32 -8.83
C SER A 37 -8.91 6.05 -8.41
N LYS A 38 -9.30 4.79 -8.18
CA LYS A 38 -10.62 4.44 -7.62
C LYS A 38 -10.80 4.92 -6.18
N LEU A 39 -9.75 4.85 -5.36
CA LEU A 39 -9.79 5.42 -4.01
C LEU A 39 -9.92 6.94 -4.05
N GLN A 40 -9.17 7.59 -4.94
CA GLN A 40 -9.26 9.04 -5.16
C GLN A 40 -10.66 9.46 -5.62
N SER A 41 -11.27 8.76 -6.58
CA SER A 41 -12.63 9.07 -7.05
C SER A 41 -13.70 8.80 -5.99
N ALA A 42 -13.43 7.91 -5.02
CA ALA A 42 -14.24 7.70 -3.83
C ALA A 42 -14.01 8.78 -2.73
N GLY A 43 -13.19 9.80 -2.99
CA GLY A 43 -12.94 10.92 -2.07
C GLY A 43 -11.82 10.68 -1.07
N VAL A 44 -11.05 9.60 -1.19
CA VAL A 44 -9.88 9.35 -0.35
C VAL A 44 -8.79 10.35 -0.70
N GLN A 45 -8.35 11.15 0.28
CA GLN A 45 -7.34 12.19 0.09
C GLN A 45 -5.91 11.72 0.39
N ARG A 46 -5.76 10.65 1.19
CA ARG A 46 -4.46 10.14 1.61
C ARG A 46 -4.50 8.62 1.76
N VAL A 47 -3.49 7.97 1.21
CA VAL A 47 -3.23 6.53 1.37
C VAL A 47 -1.86 6.39 2.04
N PHE A 48 -1.80 5.62 3.13
CA PHE A 48 -0.54 5.22 3.75
C PHE A 48 -0.11 3.88 3.16
N LEU A 49 1.13 3.83 2.68
CA LEU A 49 1.71 2.62 2.11
C LEU A 49 2.68 2.02 3.11
N SER A 50 2.53 0.72 3.37
CA SER A 50 3.47 -0.06 4.16
C SER A 50 4.15 -1.07 3.23
N PRO A 51 5.48 -0.97 3.06
CA PRO A 51 6.25 -1.99 2.36
C PRO A 51 6.16 -3.33 3.09
N LEU A 52 6.12 -4.43 2.33
CA LEU A 52 6.04 -5.78 2.88
C LEU A 52 7.43 -6.38 3.14
N THR A 53 8.45 -5.92 2.41
CA THR A 53 9.80 -6.51 2.46
C THR A 53 10.87 -5.42 2.45
N ASP A 54 11.69 -5.35 1.40
CA ASP A 54 12.71 -4.31 1.23
C ASP A 54 12.03 -2.95 1.05
N GLU A 55 11.95 -2.21 2.16
CA GLU A 55 11.24 -0.93 2.25
C GLU A 55 11.75 0.08 1.23
N ILE A 56 13.07 0.28 1.17
CA ILE A 56 13.67 1.29 0.30
C ILE A 56 13.42 0.94 -1.16
N PHE A 57 13.70 -0.32 -1.55
CA PHE A 57 13.48 -0.76 -2.91
C PHE A 57 12.00 -0.66 -3.31
N GLN A 58 11.08 -1.06 -2.44
CA GLN A 58 9.65 -1.02 -2.75
C GLN A 58 9.12 0.43 -2.88
N LEU A 59 9.57 1.35 -2.02
CA LEU A 59 9.19 2.76 -2.11
C LEU A 59 9.78 3.42 -3.37
N GLU A 60 11.04 3.12 -3.71
CA GLU A 60 11.64 3.61 -4.95
C GLU A 60 10.88 3.11 -6.19
N MET A 61 10.52 1.82 -6.21
CA MET A 61 9.78 1.22 -7.31
C MET A 61 8.38 1.83 -7.43
N PHE A 62 7.70 2.06 -6.30
CA PHE A 62 6.42 2.76 -6.28
C PHE A 62 6.55 4.18 -6.86
N GLN A 63 7.54 4.95 -6.40
CA GLN A 63 7.76 6.32 -6.86
C GLN A 63 8.11 6.39 -8.35
N LYS A 64 8.92 5.45 -8.86
CA LYS A 64 9.36 5.43 -10.25
C LYS A 64 8.29 4.92 -11.22
N ARG A 65 7.41 4.02 -10.78
CA ARG A 65 6.52 3.27 -11.69
C ARG A 65 5.02 3.49 -11.47
N VAL A 66 4.59 3.80 -10.26
CA VAL A 66 3.15 3.91 -9.92
C VAL A 66 2.74 5.36 -9.73
N ALA A 67 3.51 6.13 -8.94
CA ALA A 67 3.20 7.53 -8.66
C ALA A 67 2.94 8.39 -9.93
N PRO A 68 3.73 8.28 -11.03
CA PRO A 68 3.51 9.07 -12.23
C PRO A 68 2.22 8.74 -13.01
N LEU A 69 1.53 7.65 -12.66
CA LEU A 69 0.29 7.21 -13.32
C LEU A 69 -0.97 7.70 -12.58
N VAL A 70 -0.82 8.21 -11.36
CA VAL A 70 -1.94 8.61 -10.48
C VAL A 70 -1.86 10.07 -10.05
N LEU A 71 -0.64 10.62 -9.96
CA LEU A 71 -0.34 11.97 -9.49
C LEU A 71 0.04 12.89 -10.65
#